data_AF-B9SAF3-F1
#
_entry.id   AF-B9SAF3-F1
#
_cell.length_a   1.000
_cell.length_b   1.000
_cell.length_c   1.000
_cell.angle_alpha   90.00
_cell.angle_beta   90.00
_cell.angle_gamma   90.00
#
_symmetry.space_group_name_H-M   'P 1'
#
loop_
_entity.id
_entity.type
_entity.pdbx_description
1 polymer ?
#
loop_
_entity_poly.entity_id
_entity_poly.type
_entity_poly.pdbx_seq_one_letter_code
_entity_poly.pdbx_strand_id
1 'polypeptide(L)'
;MSILPHHECLTRSPVHVPSSHRIRVICSATITTKSKPKPTIEPVVNPQNLVKPVVSPVLNDLSLQSTWSHRIWVATGCTTVLISLAKAILAAADSHIWLQPMLAGYVGYILADLGSGVYHWGIDNYGDASTPIVGTQIDAFQGHHKWPWTITRRQFANNLHALARAVAFFVLPIDLLCNDPVIHGFVSVCSVCIMFSQQFHAWAHGTKSKLPPLVVALQDAGLLVSRTQHAAHHRPPYNNNYCIVSGVWNEFLDKQKVFEALEMALFFQHGVRPRSWSEPTSDWTEEVETSSQVTAR
;
A
#
# COMPACT_ATOMS: atom_id res chain seq x y z
N MET A 1 -5.69 53.27 31.08
CA MET A 1 -5.00 53.73 32.30
C MET A 1 -5.25 52.66 33.35
N SER A 2 -4.26 51.94 33.91
CA SER A 2 -3.07 52.41 34.66
C SER A 2 -3.46 52.83 36.10
N ILE A 3 -2.76 52.45 37.17
CA ILE A 3 -1.59 51.54 37.35
C ILE A 3 -1.54 51.04 38.83
N LEU A 4 -0.56 50.18 39.15
CA LEU A 4 -0.18 49.68 40.50
C LEU A 4 0.06 50.78 41.58
N PRO A 5 0.04 50.46 42.90
CA PRO A 5 1.23 49.90 43.60
C PRO A 5 0.90 48.80 44.66
N HIS A 6 1.79 47.98 45.27
CA HIS A 6 3.19 48.08 45.76
C HIS A 6 3.37 49.02 46.98
N HIS A 7 4.23 48.82 47.99
CA HIS A 7 5.16 47.72 48.40
C HIS A 7 4.84 47.31 49.88
N GLU A 8 5.52 46.43 50.64
CA GLU A 8 6.59 45.42 50.43
C GLU A 8 6.34 44.20 51.38
N CYS A 9 7.16 43.56 52.26
CA CYS A 9 8.57 43.50 52.75
C CYS A 9 8.64 42.19 53.63
N LEU A 10 9.72 41.53 54.08
CA LEU A 10 11.19 41.51 53.87
C LEU A 10 11.74 40.20 54.51
N THR A 11 12.66 39.42 53.91
CA THR A 11 13.90 38.85 54.55
C THR A 11 14.65 37.77 53.73
N ARG A 12 15.99 37.90 53.75
CA ARG A 12 17.10 36.92 53.55
C ARG A 12 17.17 35.99 52.31
N SER A 13 18.27 36.22 51.57
CA SER A 13 19.00 35.29 50.69
C SER A 13 19.86 34.28 51.50
N PRO A 14 20.52 33.23 50.94
CA PRO A 14 21.46 33.33 49.81
C PRO A 14 21.20 32.38 48.61
N VAL A 15 21.94 32.64 47.53
CA VAL A 15 21.85 31.99 46.20
C VAL A 15 22.91 30.90 46.01
N HIS A 16 22.62 29.89 45.18
CA HIS A 16 23.63 29.00 44.61
C HIS A 16 23.41 28.82 43.10
N VAL A 17 24.48 28.83 42.30
CA VAL A 17 24.45 28.73 40.83
C VAL A 17 25.56 27.77 40.35
N PRO A 18 25.26 26.77 39.50
CA PRO A 18 26.29 25.90 38.92
C PRO A 18 27.18 26.63 37.91
N SER A 19 28.50 26.43 37.98
CA SER A 19 29.48 27.09 37.12
C SER A 19 29.65 26.41 35.75
N SER A 20 29.68 27.20 34.67
CA SER A 20 30.08 26.71 33.34
C SER A 20 31.59 26.84 33.14
N HIS A 21 32.29 25.71 32.97
CA HIS A 21 33.73 25.70 32.71
C HIS A 21 34.04 26.02 31.24
N ARG A 22 34.43 27.28 30.95
CA ARG A 22 35.07 27.64 29.68
C ARG A 22 36.55 27.26 29.72
N ILE A 23 36.94 26.23 28.98
CA ILE A 23 38.36 25.93 28.71
C ILE A 23 38.80 26.67 27.45
N ARG A 24 39.91 27.41 27.57
CA ARG A 24 40.46 28.28 26.51
C ARG A 24 41.69 27.61 25.91
N VAL A 25 41.55 27.03 24.72
CA VAL A 25 42.68 26.43 23.99
C VAL A 25 43.35 27.49 23.11
N ILE A 26 44.69 27.54 23.15
CA ILE A 26 45.52 28.48 22.39
C ILE A 26 46.20 27.73 21.25
N CYS A 27 46.23 28.31 20.05
CA CYS A 27 46.89 27.71 18.90
C CYS A 27 48.42 27.71 19.06
N SER A 28 49.07 26.59 18.77
CA SER A 28 50.51 26.52 18.48
C SER A 28 50.71 25.86 17.12
N ALA A 29 51.38 26.56 16.21
CA ALA A 29 51.69 26.03 14.89
C ALA A 29 53.06 25.35 14.90
N THR A 30 53.11 24.07 14.52
CA THR A 30 54.36 23.30 14.40
C THR A 30 54.53 22.85 12.95
N ILE A 31 55.59 23.34 12.29
CA ILE A 31 55.94 22.92 10.93
C ILE A 31 56.75 21.61 11.02
N THR A 32 56.28 20.56 10.35
CA THR A 32 56.98 19.26 10.27
C THR A 32 57.13 18.85 8.81
N THR A 33 58.33 18.44 8.39
CA THR A 33 58.68 18.24 6.98
C THR A 33 58.62 16.79 6.53
N LYS A 34 57.84 16.53 5.46
CA LYS A 34 57.95 15.43 4.48
C LYS A 34 58.12 13.99 5.02
N SER A 35 57.08 13.19 4.79
CA SER A 35 57.23 11.95 4.01
C SER A 35 56.07 11.84 3.01
N LYS A 36 56.29 11.21 1.85
CA LYS A 36 55.22 10.98 0.85
C LYS A 36 54.54 9.64 1.11
N PRO A 37 53.22 9.58 1.28
CA PRO A 37 52.47 8.36 1.02
C PRO A 37 52.59 7.97 -0.46
N LYS A 38 52.64 6.67 -0.72
CA LYS A 38 52.52 6.10 -2.07
C LYS A 38 51.04 6.21 -2.50
N PRO A 39 50.71 6.53 -3.76
CA PRO A 39 49.31 6.56 -4.18
C PRO A 39 48.73 5.14 -4.11
N THR A 40 47.77 4.94 -3.22
CA THR A 40 46.90 3.76 -3.24
C THR A 40 46.04 3.85 -4.50
N ILE A 41 46.04 2.79 -5.32
CA ILE A 41 45.15 2.71 -6.46
C ILE A 41 43.77 2.35 -5.92
N GLU A 42 42.88 3.35 -5.85
CA GLU A 42 41.45 3.07 -5.67
C GLU A 42 40.93 2.30 -6.89
N PRO A 43 40.15 1.22 -6.70
CA PRO A 43 39.54 0.53 -7.83
C PRO A 43 38.50 1.47 -8.47
N VAL A 44 38.74 1.85 -9.73
CA VAL A 44 37.80 2.66 -10.51
C VAL A 44 36.48 1.89 -10.62
N VAL A 45 35.48 2.35 -9.86
CA VAL A 45 34.12 1.80 -9.92
C VAL A 45 33.54 2.19 -11.28
N ASN A 46 33.55 1.23 -12.21
CA ASN A 46 33.04 1.42 -13.55
C ASN A 46 31.55 1.81 -13.51
N PRO A 47 31.14 3.00 -14.00
CA PRO A 47 29.75 3.45 -14.00
C PRO A 47 28.96 2.77 -15.12
N GLN A 48 28.92 1.44 -15.08
CA GLN A 48 28.17 0.56 -15.97
C GLN A 48 27.29 -0.43 -15.17
N ASN A 49 26.73 0.04 -14.07
CA ASN A 49 25.39 -0.41 -13.70
C ASN A 49 24.47 -0.01 -14.86
N LEU A 50 24.19 -0.97 -15.74
CA LEU A 50 23.33 -0.79 -16.90
C LEU A 50 21.88 -0.65 -16.43
N VAL A 51 21.54 0.55 -15.95
CA VAL A 51 20.16 0.95 -15.68
C VAL A 51 19.40 0.75 -16.98
N LYS A 52 18.62 -0.33 -17.04
CA LYS A 52 17.68 -0.55 -18.15
C LYS A 52 16.80 0.70 -18.21
N PRO A 53 16.66 1.35 -19.38
CA PRO A 53 15.75 2.48 -19.50
C PRO A 53 14.40 2.08 -18.94
N VAL A 54 13.86 2.90 -18.03
CA VAL A 54 12.54 2.71 -17.44
C VAL A 54 11.53 3.08 -18.54
N VAL A 55 11.22 2.10 -19.40
CA VAL A 55 10.39 2.30 -20.59
C VAL A 55 8.96 2.58 -20.16
N SER A 56 8.50 3.81 -20.36
CA SER A 56 7.12 4.21 -20.09
C SER A 56 6.13 3.29 -20.83
N PRO A 57 5.10 2.74 -20.16
CA PRO A 57 4.15 1.83 -20.78
C PRO A 57 3.49 2.42 -22.03
N VAL A 58 3.32 1.61 -23.07
CA VAL A 58 2.74 2.01 -24.36
C VAL A 58 1.23 1.74 -24.35
N LEU A 59 0.43 2.60 -24.98
CA LEU A 59 -1.04 2.51 -24.92
C LEU A 59 -1.60 1.17 -25.43
N ASN A 60 -0.92 0.53 -26.39
CA ASN A 60 -1.25 -0.79 -26.94
C ASN A 60 -0.31 -1.91 -26.44
N ASP A 61 0.23 -1.79 -25.22
CA ASP A 61 1.09 -2.81 -24.63
C ASP A 61 0.33 -4.15 -24.43
N LEU A 62 0.92 -5.23 -24.95
CA LEU A 62 0.45 -6.60 -24.81
C LEU A 62 0.44 -7.06 -23.34
N SER A 63 1.28 -6.48 -22.46
CA SER A 63 1.33 -6.79 -21.03
C SER A 63 0.02 -6.48 -20.29
N LEU A 64 -0.83 -5.63 -20.85
CA LEU A 64 -2.12 -5.22 -20.30
C LEU A 64 -3.29 -6.12 -20.76
N GLN A 65 -3.05 -7.01 -21.74
CA GLN A 65 -4.09 -7.86 -22.37
C GLN A 65 -4.38 -9.13 -21.55
N SER A 66 -5.62 -9.65 -21.63
CA SER A 66 -6.02 -10.87 -20.90
C SER A 66 -5.79 -12.15 -21.71
N THR A 67 -4.72 -12.87 -21.35
CA THR A 67 -4.42 -14.22 -21.87
C THR A 67 -5.49 -15.24 -21.46
N TRP A 68 -5.50 -16.41 -22.12
CA TRP A 68 -6.36 -17.54 -21.70
C TRP A 68 -6.02 -18.03 -20.29
N SER A 69 -4.74 -18.05 -19.89
CA SER A 69 -4.33 -18.37 -18.52
C SER A 69 -4.96 -17.43 -17.49
N HIS A 70 -4.97 -16.12 -17.77
CA HIS A 70 -5.62 -15.14 -16.88
C HIS A 70 -7.12 -15.40 -16.75
N ARG A 71 -7.79 -15.72 -17.86
CA ARG A 71 -9.24 -16.00 -17.90
C ARG A 71 -9.60 -17.29 -17.18
N ILE A 72 -8.78 -18.34 -17.31
CA ILE A 72 -8.94 -19.60 -16.59
C ILE A 72 -8.82 -19.37 -15.08
N TRP A 73 -7.77 -18.70 -14.60
CA TRP A 73 -7.61 -18.45 -13.16
C TRP A 73 -8.75 -17.63 -12.55
N VAL A 74 -9.26 -16.62 -13.28
CA VAL A 74 -10.45 -15.87 -12.84
C VAL A 74 -11.71 -16.74 -12.83
N ALA A 75 -11.91 -17.60 -13.84
CA ALA A 75 -13.01 -18.56 -13.83
C ALA A 75 -12.92 -19.53 -12.64
N THR A 76 -11.75 -20.11 -12.37
CA THR A 76 -11.53 -21.03 -11.22
C THR A 76 -11.77 -20.34 -9.88
N GLY A 77 -11.23 -19.13 -9.67
CA GLY A 77 -11.45 -18.35 -8.46
C GLY A 77 -12.93 -18.03 -8.25
N CYS A 78 -13.62 -17.53 -9.28
CA CYS A 78 -15.07 -17.33 -9.25
C CYS A 78 -15.85 -18.62 -8.95
N THR A 79 -15.45 -19.77 -9.51
CA THR A 79 -16.12 -21.06 -9.23
C THR A 79 -16.01 -21.46 -7.76
N THR A 80 -14.82 -21.39 -7.15
CA THR A 80 -14.67 -21.72 -5.70
C THR A 80 -15.49 -20.77 -4.81
N VAL A 81 -15.45 -19.47 -5.10
CA VAL A 81 -16.23 -18.47 -4.36
C VAL A 81 -17.74 -18.69 -4.49
N LEU A 82 -18.22 -19.08 -5.68
CA LEU A 82 -19.63 -19.43 -5.92
C LEU A 82 -20.03 -20.75 -5.24
N ILE A 83 -19.13 -21.74 -5.16
CA ILE A 83 -19.37 -22.99 -4.41
C ILE A 83 -19.52 -22.65 -2.92
N SER A 84 -18.57 -21.93 -2.33
CA SER A 84 -18.69 -21.45 -0.94
C SER A 84 -19.98 -20.67 -0.71
N LEU A 85 -20.34 -19.71 -1.57
CA LEU A 85 -21.58 -18.94 -1.43
C LEU A 85 -22.84 -19.83 -1.51
N ALA A 86 -22.88 -20.79 -2.44
CA ALA A 86 -23.99 -21.72 -2.55
C ALA A 86 -24.11 -22.62 -1.31
N LYS A 87 -22.98 -23.12 -0.77
CA LYS A 87 -22.96 -23.92 0.46
C LYS A 87 -23.43 -23.12 1.68
N ALA A 88 -23.04 -21.85 1.79
CA ALA A 88 -23.55 -20.95 2.82
C ALA A 88 -25.07 -20.79 2.74
N ILE A 89 -25.61 -20.50 1.55
CA ILE A 89 -27.04 -20.28 1.33
C ILE A 89 -27.86 -21.56 1.59
N LEU A 90 -27.43 -22.71 1.06
CA LEU A 90 -28.16 -23.97 1.21
C LEU A 90 -28.19 -24.44 2.67
N ALA A 91 -27.04 -24.54 3.33
CA ALA A 91 -27.01 -24.99 4.72
C ALA A 91 -27.68 -23.99 5.69
N ALA A 92 -27.68 -22.68 5.38
CA ALA A 92 -28.44 -21.68 6.14
C ALA A 92 -29.96 -21.76 5.89
N ALA A 93 -30.39 -22.18 4.70
CA ALA A 93 -31.81 -22.46 4.41
C ALA A 93 -32.27 -23.70 5.17
N ASP A 94 -31.55 -24.82 5.02
CA ASP A 94 -31.87 -26.13 5.63
C ASP A 94 -31.86 -26.07 7.17
N SER A 95 -30.98 -25.24 7.75
CA SER A 95 -30.85 -25.07 9.20
C SER A 95 -31.57 -23.81 9.73
N HIS A 96 -32.20 -23.02 8.86
CA HIS A 96 -32.87 -21.73 9.16
C HIS A 96 -32.02 -20.63 9.85
N ILE A 97 -30.68 -20.75 9.89
CA ILE A 97 -29.75 -19.85 10.60
C ILE A 97 -29.20 -18.71 9.73
N TRP A 98 -30.07 -17.96 9.04
CA TRP A 98 -29.67 -16.93 8.08
C TRP A 98 -28.78 -15.80 8.62
N LEU A 99 -28.94 -15.41 9.89
CA LEU A 99 -28.25 -14.25 10.46
C LEU A 99 -26.74 -14.49 10.64
N GLN A 100 -26.36 -15.68 11.08
CA GLN A 100 -24.98 -16.07 11.39
C GLN A 100 -24.03 -15.95 10.17
N PRO A 101 -24.31 -16.55 8.99
CA PRO A 101 -23.46 -16.41 7.80
C PRO A 101 -23.52 -15.00 7.20
N MET A 102 -24.61 -14.25 7.37
CA MET A 102 -24.67 -12.83 6.95
C MET A 102 -23.73 -11.96 7.80
N LEU A 103 -23.74 -12.13 9.12
CA LEU A 103 -22.80 -11.44 10.03
C LEU A 103 -21.35 -11.87 9.76
N ALA A 104 -21.12 -13.15 9.52
CA ALA A 104 -19.80 -13.67 9.18
C ALA A 104 -19.30 -13.11 7.83
N GLY A 105 -20.17 -13.00 6.82
CA GLY A 105 -19.87 -12.34 5.56
C GLY A 105 -19.56 -10.85 5.72
N TYR A 106 -20.28 -10.13 6.59
CA TYR A 106 -19.97 -8.74 6.93
C TYR A 106 -18.59 -8.60 7.60
N VAL A 107 -18.25 -9.49 8.55
CA VAL A 107 -16.89 -9.55 9.12
C VAL A 107 -15.85 -9.88 8.04
N GLY A 108 -16.17 -10.74 7.07
CA GLY A 108 -15.33 -11.03 5.91
C GLY A 108 -15.06 -9.81 5.04
N TYR A 109 -16.07 -8.99 4.77
CA TYR A 109 -15.93 -7.70 4.07
C TYR A 109 -15.01 -6.73 4.84
N ILE A 110 -15.24 -6.56 6.15
CA ILE A 110 -14.43 -5.67 7.00
C ILE A 110 -12.96 -6.14 7.09
N LEU A 111 -12.70 -7.45 7.24
CA LEU A 111 -11.34 -7.98 7.30
C LEU A 111 -10.65 -8.03 5.93
N ALA A 112 -11.39 -8.15 4.83
CA ALA A 112 -10.82 -8.05 3.48
C ALA A 112 -10.31 -6.64 3.16
N ASP A 113 -11.00 -5.58 3.60
CA ASP A 113 -10.52 -4.21 3.44
C ASP A 113 -9.22 -3.96 4.25
N LEU A 114 -9.18 -4.39 5.52
CA LEU A 114 -7.97 -4.36 6.35
C LEU A 114 -6.82 -5.15 5.71
N GLY A 115 -7.09 -6.38 5.27
CA GLY A 115 -6.11 -7.24 4.61
C GLY A 115 -5.56 -6.63 3.33
N SER A 116 -6.40 -5.93 2.55
CA SER A 116 -5.95 -5.20 1.35
C SER A 116 -4.97 -4.08 1.71
N GLY A 117 -5.23 -3.32 2.78
CA GLY A 117 -4.35 -2.24 3.22
C GLY A 117 -3.02 -2.73 3.79
N VAL A 118 -3.05 -3.80 4.60
CA VAL A 118 -1.81 -4.42 5.13
C VAL A 118 -0.95 -4.98 4.00
N TYR A 119 -1.56 -5.59 2.99
CA TYR A 119 -0.83 -6.10 1.82
C TYR A 119 -0.24 -4.97 0.97
N HIS A 120 -1.03 -3.93 0.69
CA HIS A 120 -0.65 -2.76 -0.12
C HIS A 120 0.47 -1.95 0.54
N TRP A 121 0.35 -1.63 1.84
CA TRP A 121 1.44 -1.02 2.61
C TRP A 121 2.73 -1.85 2.55
N GLY A 122 2.62 -3.18 2.67
CA GLY A 122 3.77 -4.08 2.66
C GLY A 122 4.56 -4.04 1.33
N ILE A 123 3.87 -4.15 0.20
CA ILE A 123 4.50 -4.20 -1.13
C ILE A 123 4.96 -2.83 -1.63
N ASP A 124 4.28 -1.75 -1.26
CA ASP A 124 4.73 -0.38 -1.56
C ASP A 124 6.04 -0.03 -0.88
N ASN A 125 6.27 -0.57 0.33
CA ASN A 125 7.36 -0.15 1.20
C ASN A 125 8.55 -1.10 1.27
N TYR A 126 8.38 -2.39 0.98
CA TYR A 126 9.39 -3.41 1.23
C TYR A 126 9.64 -4.34 0.04
N GLY A 127 10.92 -4.62 -0.20
CA GLY A 127 11.38 -5.42 -1.32
C GLY A 127 11.37 -4.67 -2.65
N ASP A 128 11.64 -5.43 -3.70
CA ASP A 128 11.79 -4.98 -5.09
C ASP A 128 11.44 -6.11 -6.09
N ALA A 129 11.60 -5.86 -7.39
CA ALA A 129 11.36 -6.81 -8.48
C ALA A 129 12.09 -8.16 -8.36
N SER A 130 13.19 -8.26 -7.61
CA SER A 130 13.97 -9.49 -7.39
C SER A 130 13.44 -10.34 -6.22
N THR A 131 12.50 -9.82 -5.43
CA THR A 131 11.98 -10.48 -4.23
C THR A 131 11.30 -11.81 -4.58
N PRO A 132 11.68 -12.95 -3.96
CA PRO A 132 11.09 -14.25 -4.28
C PRO A 132 9.58 -14.27 -4.15
N ILE A 133 8.89 -14.95 -5.07
CA ILE A 133 7.43 -15.17 -5.14
C ILE A 133 6.60 -13.88 -5.42
N VAL A 134 6.93 -12.75 -4.80
CA VAL A 134 6.11 -11.52 -4.83
C VAL A 134 6.73 -10.33 -5.57
N GLY A 135 8.00 -10.40 -6.00
CA GLY A 135 8.71 -9.28 -6.62
C GLY A 135 8.01 -8.66 -7.84
N THR A 136 7.36 -9.47 -8.68
CA THR A 136 6.57 -8.96 -9.82
C THR A 136 5.28 -8.25 -9.43
N GLN A 137 4.78 -8.44 -8.20
CA GLN A 137 3.67 -7.66 -7.64
C GLN A 137 4.20 -6.38 -6.99
N ILE A 138 5.33 -6.46 -6.28
CA ILE A 138 6.03 -5.30 -5.71
C ILE A 138 6.39 -4.29 -6.81
N ASP A 139 7.04 -4.73 -7.89
CA ASP A 139 7.39 -3.91 -9.06
C ASP A 139 6.15 -3.25 -9.69
N ALA A 140 5.06 -4.00 -9.84
CA ALA A 140 3.81 -3.49 -10.41
C ALA A 140 3.08 -2.47 -9.52
N PHE A 141 3.16 -2.59 -8.20
CA PHE A 141 2.57 -1.63 -7.25
C PHE A 141 3.48 -0.41 -7.06
N GLN A 142 4.78 -0.58 -6.81
CA GLN A 142 5.72 0.54 -6.66
C GLN A 142 5.83 1.42 -7.91
N GLY A 143 5.67 0.83 -9.10
CA GLY A 143 5.58 1.54 -10.39
C GLY A 143 4.20 2.13 -10.71
N HIS A 144 3.14 1.72 -10.00
CA HIS A 144 1.78 2.23 -10.23
C HIS A 144 1.62 3.68 -9.76
N HIS A 145 2.35 4.13 -8.73
CA HIS A 145 2.37 5.55 -8.35
C HIS A 145 2.88 6.47 -9.47
N LYS A 146 3.81 5.96 -10.29
CA LYS A 146 4.37 6.67 -11.45
C LYS A 146 3.43 6.67 -12.67
N TRP A 147 2.75 5.55 -12.95
CA TRP A 147 1.84 5.43 -14.09
C TRP A 147 0.44 4.93 -13.70
N PRO A 148 -0.31 5.69 -12.88
CA PRO A 148 -1.59 5.23 -12.31
C PRO A 148 -2.67 4.95 -13.35
N TRP A 149 -2.56 5.55 -14.54
CA TRP A 149 -3.48 5.28 -15.65
C TRP A 149 -3.44 3.81 -16.11
N THR A 150 -2.33 3.09 -15.93
CA THR A 150 -2.12 1.72 -16.45
C THR A 150 -3.13 0.71 -15.89
N ILE A 151 -3.49 0.80 -14.61
CA ILE A 151 -4.47 -0.10 -13.99
C ILE A 151 -5.87 0.07 -14.62
N THR A 152 -6.19 1.25 -15.15
CA THR A 152 -7.47 1.53 -15.84
C THR A 152 -7.50 1.00 -17.29
N ARG A 153 -6.34 0.66 -17.85
CA ARG A 153 -6.18 0.07 -19.19
C ARG A 153 -6.00 -1.46 -19.14
N ARG A 154 -5.49 -2.00 -18.04
CA ARG A 154 -5.30 -3.44 -17.81
C ARG A 154 -6.64 -4.17 -17.89
N GLN A 155 -6.76 -5.15 -18.81
CA GLN A 155 -7.99 -5.89 -18.99
C GLN A 155 -8.36 -6.70 -17.74
N PHE A 156 -9.66 -6.79 -17.44
CA PHE A 156 -10.24 -7.43 -16.24
C PHE A 156 -9.53 -8.72 -15.78
N ALA A 157 -9.39 -9.73 -16.64
CA ALA A 157 -8.80 -10.99 -16.20
C ALA A 157 -7.30 -10.88 -15.91
N ASN A 158 -6.55 -10.08 -16.67
CA ASN A 158 -5.15 -9.73 -16.37
C ASN A 158 -5.05 -9.05 -14.99
N ASN A 159 -5.94 -8.11 -14.69
CA ASN A 159 -5.96 -7.40 -13.42
C ASN A 159 -6.26 -8.30 -12.20
N LEU A 160 -7.02 -9.39 -12.37
CA LEU A 160 -7.52 -10.23 -11.28
C LEU A 160 -6.82 -11.59 -11.11
N HIS A 161 -6.17 -12.13 -12.15
CA HIS A 161 -5.77 -13.55 -12.17
C HIS A 161 -4.86 -14.00 -11.01
N ALA A 162 -3.96 -13.13 -10.54
CA ALA A 162 -3.05 -13.45 -9.45
C ALA A 162 -3.80 -13.67 -8.12
N LEU A 163 -4.76 -12.78 -7.82
CA LEU A 163 -5.64 -12.87 -6.66
C LEU A 163 -6.65 -14.00 -6.80
N ALA A 164 -7.24 -14.19 -7.99
CA ALA A 164 -8.17 -15.29 -8.26
C ALA A 164 -7.52 -16.67 -8.12
N ARG A 165 -6.24 -16.80 -8.52
CA ARG A 165 -5.41 -17.99 -8.27
C ARG A 165 -5.16 -18.20 -6.78
N ALA A 166 -4.82 -17.16 -6.02
CA ALA A 166 -4.62 -17.28 -4.57
C ALA A 166 -5.92 -17.70 -3.87
N VAL A 167 -7.04 -17.06 -4.20
CA VAL A 167 -8.38 -17.42 -3.73
C VAL A 167 -8.73 -18.87 -4.07
N ALA A 168 -8.50 -19.33 -5.31
CA ALA A 168 -8.73 -20.73 -5.66
C ALA A 168 -7.91 -21.71 -4.80
N PHE A 169 -6.64 -21.40 -4.49
CA PHE A 169 -5.81 -22.25 -3.63
C PHE A 169 -6.25 -22.27 -2.16
N PHE A 170 -6.77 -21.16 -1.63
CA PHE A 170 -7.20 -21.10 -0.21
C PHE A 170 -8.66 -21.52 0.01
N VAL A 171 -9.56 -21.27 -0.95
CA VAL A 171 -11.00 -21.58 -0.82
C VAL A 171 -11.31 -23.02 -1.19
N LEU A 172 -10.66 -23.61 -2.20
CA LEU A 172 -10.93 -25.00 -2.61
C LEU A 172 -10.77 -26.03 -1.48
N PRO A 173 -9.73 -25.98 -0.60
CA PRO A 173 -9.66 -26.88 0.55
C PRO A 173 -10.83 -26.69 1.53
N ILE A 174 -11.35 -25.48 1.68
CA ILE A 174 -12.50 -25.17 2.55
C ILE A 174 -13.80 -25.71 1.92
N ASP A 175 -13.98 -25.53 0.61
CA ASP A 175 -15.09 -26.11 -0.16
C ASP A 175 -15.15 -27.65 -0.08
N LEU A 176 -13.99 -28.31 0.04
CA LEU A 176 -13.88 -29.76 0.11
C LEU A 176 -13.95 -30.34 1.53
N LEU A 177 -13.48 -29.61 2.56
CA LEU A 177 -13.29 -30.14 3.92
C LEU A 177 -14.22 -29.53 4.98
N CYS A 178 -14.86 -28.39 4.71
CA CYS A 178 -15.80 -27.73 5.60
C CYS A 178 -17.23 -27.81 5.01
N ASN A 179 -18.27 -27.79 5.85
CA ASN A 179 -19.66 -27.61 5.42
C ASN A 179 -20.42 -26.61 6.33
N ASP A 180 -19.70 -25.83 7.13
CA ASP A 180 -20.28 -24.86 8.05
C ASP A 180 -20.74 -23.60 7.26
N PRO A 181 -22.03 -23.21 7.33
CA PRO A 181 -22.53 -22.06 6.58
C PRO A 181 -21.91 -20.74 7.04
N VAL A 182 -21.55 -20.61 8.31
CA VAL A 182 -20.95 -19.40 8.90
C VAL A 182 -19.54 -19.20 8.35
N ILE A 183 -18.75 -20.28 8.29
CA ILE A 183 -17.43 -20.28 7.65
C ILE A 183 -17.56 -19.96 6.15
N HIS A 184 -18.47 -20.62 5.44
CA HIS A 184 -18.69 -20.32 4.02
C HIS A 184 -19.22 -18.90 3.75
N GLY A 185 -20.02 -18.33 4.66
CA GLY A 185 -20.46 -16.93 4.61
C GLY A 185 -19.30 -15.95 4.74
N PHE A 186 -18.42 -16.15 5.72
CA PHE A 186 -17.18 -15.39 5.86
C PHE A 186 -16.28 -15.53 4.62
N VAL A 187 -15.98 -16.77 4.23
CA VAL A 187 -15.00 -17.08 3.17
C VAL A 187 -15.48 -16.57 1.82
N SER A 188 -16.76 -16.71 1.47
CA SER A 188 -17.28 -16.24 0.18
C SER A 188 -17.17 -14.70 0.05
N VAL A 189 -17.67 -13.93 1.01
CA VAL A 189 -17.64 -12.46 0.96
C VAL A 189 -16.20 -11.94 1.05
N CYS A 190 -15.39 -12.45 1.98
CA CYS A 190 -13.97 -12.09 2.09
C CYS A 190 -13.22 -12.34 0.77
N SER A 191 -13.48 -13.49 0.12
CA SER A 191 -12.81 -13.86 -1.13
C SER A 191 -13.29 -13.07 -2.34
N VAL A 192 -14.57 -12.66 -2.41
CA VAL A 192 -15.03 -11.66 -3.40
C VAL A 192 -14.24 -10.36 -3.22
N CYS A 193 -14.19 -9.84 -1.99
CA CYS A 193 -13.54 -8.57 -1.70
C CYS A 193 -12.04 -8.58 -2.02
N ILE A 194 -11.32 -9.62 -1.60
CA ILE A 194 -9.89 -9.79 -1.94
C ILE A 194 -9.69 -10.00 -3.45
N MET A 195 -10.47 -10.87 -4.10
CA MET A 195 -10.29 -11.18 -5.53
C MET A 195 -10.56 -9.97 -6.43
N PHE A 196 -11.57 -9.16 -6.12
CA PHE A 196 -11.95 -7.99 -6.92
C PHE A 196 -11.29 -6.68 -6.45
N SER A 197 -10.49 -6.68 -5.37
CA SER A 197 -9.78 -5.50 -4.84
C SER A 197 -9.08 -4.66 -5.92
N GLN A 198 -8.33 -5.28 -6.83
CA GLN A 198 -7.66 -4.58 -7.93
C GLN A 198 -8.63 -3.98 -8.97
N GLN A 199 -9.87 -4.46 -9.08
CA GLN A 199 -10.90 -3.81 -9.90
C GLN A 199 -11.51 -2.59 -9.19
N PHE A 200 -11.67 -2.66 -7.87
CA PHE A 200 -12.16 -1.55 -7.05
C PHE A 200 -11.13 -0.40 -7.03
N HIS A 201 -9.86 -0.74 -6.83
CA HIS A 201 -8.69 0.11 -7.05
C HIS A 201 -8.70 0.74 -8.46
N ALA A 202 -8.87 -0.05 -9.52
CA ALA A 202 -8.95 0.49 -10.88
C ALA A 202 -10.14 1.44 -11.12
N TRP A 203 -11.26 1.23 -10.43
CA TRP A 203 -12.40 2.15 -10.44
C TRP A 203 -12.15 3.42 -9.60
N ALA A 204 -11.30 3.37 -8.56
CA ALA A 204 -10.90 4.56 -7.81
C ALA A 204 -10.12 5.57 -8.68
N HIS A 205 -9.37 5.13 -9.68
CA HIS A 205 -8.76 6.05 -10.66
C HIS A 205 -9.77 6.66 -11.65
N GLY A 206 -10.94 6.04 -11.83
CA GLY A 206 -11.95 6.44 -12.81
C GLY A 206 -12.69 7.74 -12.46
N THR A 207 -12.85 8.63 -13.44
CA THR A 207 -13.81 9.74 -13.31
C THR A 207 -15.24 9.20 -13.34
N LYS A 208 -16.15 9.71 -12.50
CA LYS A 208 -17.56 9.23 -12.42
C LYS A 208 -18.26 9.07 -13.78
N SER A 209 -17.99 9.97 -14.73
CA SER A 209 -18.50 9.92 -16.11
C SER A 209 -18.01 8.77 -16.99
N LYS A 210 -16.99 8.00 -16.55
CA LYS A 210 -16.42 6.83 -17.24
C LYS A 210 -16.73 5.51 -16.52
N LEU A 211 -17.37 5.56 -15.36
CA LEU A 211 -17.68 4.38 -14.53
C LEU A 211 -19.14 3.95 -14.73
N PRO A 212 -19.47 2.66 -14.56
CA PRO A 212 -20.86 2.21 -14.52
C PRO A 212 -21.62 2.91 -13.38
N PRO A 213 -22.90 3.33 -13.55
CA PRO A 213 -23.65 4.04 -12.51
C PRO A 213 -23.71 3.30 -11.16
N LEU A 214 -23.77 1.97 -11.18
CA LEU A 214 -23.74 1.14 -9.98
C LEU A 214 -22.40 1.25 -9.22
N VAL A 215 -21.26 1.33 -9.93
CA VAL A 215 -19.94 1.51 -9.31
C VAL A 215 -19.85 2.88 -8.64
N VAL A 216 -20.36 3.93 -9.30
CA VAL A 216 -20.42 5.28 -8.72
C VAL A 216 -21.30 5.30 -7.47
N ALA A 217 -22.47 4.66 -7.51
CA ALA A 217 -23.37 4.56 -6.35
C ALA A 217 -22.73 3.78 -5.18
N LEU A 218 -21.98 2.70 -5.45
CA LEU A 218 -21.26 1.95 -4.41
C LEU A 218 -20.09 2.75 -3.82
N GLN A 219 -19.38 3.54 -4.62
CA GLN A 219 -18.34 4.45 -4.13
C GLN A 219 -18.91 5.60 -3.29
N ASP A 220 -20.02 6.21 -3.74
CA ASP A 220 -20.70 7.29 -3.01
C ASP A 220 -21.39 6.79 -1.72
N ALA A 221 -21.71 5.49 -1.63
CA ALA A 221 -22.19 4.84 -0.42
C ALA A 221 -21.07 4.34 0.52
N GLY A 222 -19.79 4.51 0.16
CA GLY A 222 -18.65 4.00 0.95
C GLY A 222 -18.52 2.46 0.96
N LEU A 223 -19.19 1.77 0.03
CA LEU A 223 -19.12 0.31 -0.12
C LEU A 223 -17.96 -0.13 -1.03
N LEU A 224 -17.44 0.78 -1.85
CA LEU A 224 -16.22 0.63 -2.64
C LEU A 224 -15.30 1.84 -2.45
N VAL A 225 -13.99 1.63 -2.51
CA VAL A 225 -13.00 2.70 -2.29
C VAL A 225 -13.21 3.87 -3.25
N SER A 226 -13.35 5.08 -2.71
CA SER A 226 -13.63 6.27 -3.52
C SER A 226 -12.37 6.83 -4.19
N ARG A 227 -12.58 7.51 -5.33
CA ARG A 227 -11.51 8.28 -6.00
C ARG A 227 -10.85 9.31 -5.09
N THR A 228 -11.58 9.88 -4.13
CA THR A 228 -11.06 10.91 -3.23
C THR A 228 -10.10 10.33 -2.19
N GLN A 229 -10.44 9.19 -1.56
CA GLN A 229 -9.56 8.50 -0.61
C GLN A 229 -8.28 8.02 -1.32
N HIS A 230 -8.43 7.32 -2.45
CA HIS A 230 -7.28 6.74 -3.13
C HIS A 230 -6.38 7.82 -3.81
N ALA A 231 -6.95 8.95 -4.23
CA ALA A 231 -6.14 10.10 -4.67
C ALA A 231 -5.42 10.85 -3.52
N ALA A 232 -5.67 10.52 -2.25
CA ALA A 232 -4.86 10.97 -1.12
C ALA A 232 -3.62 10.08 -0.90
N HIS A 233 -3.78 8.77 -1.10
CA HIS A 233 -2.67 7.79 -1.11
C HIS A 233 -1.62 8.12 -2.19
N HIS A 234 -2.04 8.49 -3.39
CA HIS A 234 -1.17 8.91 -4.52
C HIS A 234 -0.49 10.29 -4.34
N ARG A 235 -0.28 10.76 -3.11
CA ARG A 235 0.34 12.07 -2.82
C ARG A 235 1.39 11.96 -1.72
N PRO A 236 2.43 12.82 -1.72
CA PRO A 236 3.39 12.88 -0.63
C PRO A 236 2.70 13.05 0.73
N PRO A 237 3.12 12.29 1.77
CA PRO A 237 4.29 11.41 1.82
C PRO A 237 4.01 9.91 1.54
N TYR A 238 2.97 9.58 0.76
CA TYR A 238 2.65 8.22 0.28
C TYR A 238 2.51 7.13 1.39
N ASN A 239 2.11 7.56 2.59
CA ASN A 239 2.11 6.75 3.81
C ASN A 239 0.70 6.44 4.37
N ASN A 240 -0.36 6.64 3.57
CA ASN A 240 -1.74 6.68 4.04
C ASN A 240 -2.71 6.04 3.02
N ASN A 241 -3.97 5.82 3.43
CA ASN A 241 -5.08 5.38 2.58
C ASN A 241 -4.84 4.07 1.78
N TYR A 242 -4.11 3.12 2.36
CA TYR A 242 -3.71 1.86 1.70
C TYR A 242 -4.86 0.87 1.42
N CYS A 243 -5.97 0.88 2.17
CA CYS A 243 -7.08 -0.06 1.94
C CYS A 243 -7.84 0.26 0.64
N ILE A 244 -8.03 -0.76 -0.20
CA ILE A 244 -8.55 -0.65 -1.57
C ILE A 244 -9.80 -1.50 -1.86
N VAL A 245 -10.48 -2.03 -0.83
CA VAL A 245 -11.81 -2.64 -1.03
C VAL A 245 -12.87 -1.55 -0.92
N SER A 246 -12.99 -0.95 0.26
CA SER A 246 -13.90 0.15 0.60
C SER A 246 -13.18 1.35 1.23
N GLY A 247 -11.99 1.13 1.79
CA GLY A 247 -11.26 2.15 2.54
C GLY A 247 -11.87 2.44 3.91
N VAL A 248 -12.73 1.56 4.44
CA VAL A 248 -13.38 1.72 5.75
C VAL A 248 -12.37 1.75 6.89
N TRP A 249 -11.22 1.08 6.73
CA TRP A 249 -10.13 1.10 7.71
C TRP A 249 -9.21 2.32 7.61
N ASN A 250 -9.14 3.00 6.46
CA ASN A 250 -8.13 4.04 6.20
C ASN A 250 -8.14 5.14 7.25
N GLU A 251 -9.30 5.74 7.54
CA GLU A 251 -9.41 6.82 8.53
C GLU A 251 -8.96 6.38 9.93
N PHE A 252 -9.17 5.11 10.31
CA PHE A 252 -8.72 4.58 11.58
C PHE A 252 -7.20 4.32 11.60
N LEU A 253 -6.69 3.61 10.58
CA LEU A 253 -5.27 3.25 10.49
C LEU A 253 -4.37 4.48 10.38
N ASP A 254 -4.76 5.45 9.54
CA ASP A 254 -4.07 6.73 9.35
C ASP A 254 -4.07 7.56 10.66
N LYS A 255 -5.21 7.64 11.37
CA LYS A 255 -5.31 8.39 12.64
C LYS A 255 -4.52 7.77 13.79
N GLN A 256 -4.48 6.43 13.86
CA GLN A 256 -3.73 5.71 14.90
C GLN A 256 -2.26 5.46 14.52
N LYS A 257 -1.85 5.88 13.30
CA LYS A 257 -0.48 5.69 12.76
C LYS A 257 -0.01 4.24 12.81
N VAL A 258 -0.91 3.31 12.49
CA VAL A 258 -0.67 1.86 12.64
C VAL A 258 0.49 1.42 11.74
N PHE A 259 0.54 1.95 10.51
CA PHE A 259 1.60 1.63 9.57
C PHE A 259 2.93 2.26 9.97
N GLU A 260 2.99 3.53 10.37
CA GLU A 260 4.27 4.10 10.85
C GLU A 260 4.78 3.41 12.12
N ALA A 261 3.88 2.95 13.00
CA ALA A 261 4.28 2.16 14.17
C ALA A 261 4.88 0.79 13.78
N LEU A 262 4.33 0.12 12.77
CA LEU A 262 4.89 -1.12 12.22
C LEU A 262 6.22 -0.87 11.49
N GLU A 263 6.35 0.25 10.75
CA GLU A 263 7.59 0.66 10.10
C GLU A 263 8.71 0.90 11.12
N MET A 264 8.44 1.63 12.20
CA MET A 264 9.39 1.83 13.31
C MET A 264 9.78 0.49 13.96
N ALA A 265 8.83 -0.42 14.17
CA ALA A 265 9.11 -1.73 14.75
C ALA A 265 10.01 -2.60 13.85
N LEU A 266 9.71 -2.67 12.54
CA LEU A 266 10.53 -3.39 11.56
C LEU A 266 11.93 -2.78 11.44
N PHE A 267 12.04 -1.44 11.46
CA PHE A 267 13.32 -0.75 11.44
C PHE A 267 14.17 -1.05 12.69
N PHE A 268 13.60 -0.98 13.89
CA PHE A 268 14.36 -1.26 15.13
C PHE A 268 14.71 -2.74 15.31
N GLN A 269 13.90 -3.67 14.80
CA GLN A 269 14.16 -5.11 14.93
C GLN A 269 15.10 -5.66 13.84
N HIS A 270 15.02 -5.14 12.61
CA HIS A 270 15.68 -5.74 11.44
C HIS A 270 16.55 -4.75 10.63
N GLY A 271 16.56 -3.45 10.97
CA GLY A 271 17.27 -2.41 10.23
C GLY A 271 16.63 -2.02 8.89
N VAL A 272 15.48 -2.60 8.55
CA VAL A 272 14.83 -2.39 7.24
C VAL A 272 14.00 -1.11 7.27
N ARG A 273 14.33 -0.15 6.40
CA ARG A 273 13.61 1.11 6.22
C ARG A 273 12.54 0.96 5.12
N PRO A 274 11.31 1.46 5.30
CA PRO A 274 10.29 1.47 4.26
C PRO A 274 10.60 2.50 3.15
N ARG A 275 10.08 2.26 1.94
CA ARG A 275 10.16 3.19 0.80
C ARG A 275 9.56 4.57 1.13
N SER A 276 8.45 4.62 1.89
CA SER A 276 7.71 5.82 2.32
C SER A 276 8.56 6.87 3.05
N TRP A 277 9.61 6.46 3.77
CA TRP A 277 10.47 7.38 4.52
C TRP A 277 11.49 8.11 3.62
N SER A 278 11.56 7.80 2.34
CA SER A 278 12.50 8.45 1.40
C SER A 278 11.85 9.66 0.75
N GLU A 279 12.63 10.70 0.47
CA GLU A 279 12.15 11.84 -0.33
C GLU A 279 11.61 11.33 -1.69
N PRO A 280 10.43 11.80 -2.15
CA PRO A 280 9.84 11.33 -3.41
C PRO A 280 10.76 11.51 -4.61
N THR A 281 11.31 10.40 -5.12
CA THR A 281 12.03 10.37 -6.40
C THR A 281 11.06 10.52 -7.58
N SER A 282 11.62 10.62 -8.79
CA SER A 282 10.87 10.52 -10.06
C SER A 282 10.02 9.25 -10.23
N ASP A 283 10.11 8.28 -9.31
CA ASP A 283 9.40 7.00 -9.38
C ASP A 283 8.18 6.94 -8.45
N TRP A 284 7.88 8.06 -7.79
CA TRP A 284 6.64 8.33 -7.07
C TRP A 284 5.77 9.39 -7.77
N THR A 285 6.37 10.23 -8.61
CA THR A 285 5.68 11.32 -9.34
C THR A 285 4.87 10.77 -10.50
N GLU A 286 3.57 11.10 -10.56
CA GLU A 286 2.68 10.73 -11.67
C GLU A 286 3.14 11.33 -13.01
N GLU A 287 3.49 10.47 -13.96
CA GLU A 287 3.73 10.82 -15.36
C GLU A 287 2.41 10.83 -16.14
N VAL A 288 1.98 12.01 -16.56
CA VAL A 288 0.72 12.23 -17.32
C VAL A 288 0.80 11.58 -18.71
N GLU A 289 -0.26 10.86 -19.10
CA GLU A 289 -0.43 10.24 -20.43
C GLU A 289 -0.18 11.26 -21.56
N THR A 290 0.90 11.06 -22.33
CA THR A 290 1.37 12.05 -23.32
C THR A 290 0.68 11.88 -24.68
N SER A 291 0.44 12.97 -25.40
CA SER A 291 -0.32 12.96 -26.67
C SER A 291 0.28 12.05 -27.75
N SER A 292 1.59 11.81 -27.73
CA SER A 292 2.30 10.87 -28.63
C SER A 292 1.99 9.39 -28.35
N GLN A 293 1.52 9.04 -27.15
CA GLN A 293 1.00 7.71 -26.83
C GLN A 293 -0.45 7.52 -27.30
N VAL A 294 -1.20 8.62 -27.53
CA VAL A 294 -2.64 8.61 -27.88
C VAL A 294 -2.90 8.32 -29.36
N THR A 295 -1.93 8.55 -30.24
CA THR A 295 -2.07 8.47 -31.71
C THR A 295 -2.09 7.06 -32.31
N ALA A 296 -2.09 6.00 -31.50
CA ALA A 296 -2.19 4.61 -31.95
C ALA A 296 -3.63 4.04 -31.74
N ARG A 297 -4.62 4.70 -32.34
CA ARG A 297 -6.04 4.28 -32.37
C ARG A 297 -6.43 3.74 -33.73
#